data_AF-A0A6J5VFZ8-F1
#
_entry.id   AF-A0A6J5VFZ8-F1
#
_cell.length_a   1.000
_cell.length_b   1.000
_cell.length_c   1.000
_cell.angle_alpha   90.00
_cell.angle_beta   90.00
_cell.angle_gamma   90.00
#
_symmetry.space_group_name_H-M   'P 1'
#
loop_
_entity.id
_entity.type
_entity.pdbx_description
1 polymer ?
#
loop_
_entity_poly.entity_id
_entity_poly.type
_entity_poly.pdbx_seq_one_letter_code
_entity_poly.pdbx_strand_id
1 'polypeptide(L)'
;MSKLNVSNMSLGANWDMAFTVENPNMVSWVQFDRIEGSILYKDNPLAIYSVEPFDLGLKEQRLMRVKISRTGLQDQLKMKVSDLEEMNRQREDGVVSLKMEMFAWATYKKGWWGTEDVMMEAHCLDLRVGFLPKVGFGSWISGGPMTCSTSSYAS
;
A
#
# COMPACT_ATOMS: atom_id res chain seq x y z
N MET A 1 6.19 14.26 -37.90
CA MET A 1 6.78 14.55 -36.57
C MET A 1 5.69 15.16 -35.69
N SER A 2 5.09 14.38 -34.80
CA SER A 2 4.07 14.84 -33.86
C SER A 2 4.74 15.47 -32.64
N LYS A 3 4.40 16.73 -32.36
CA LYS A 3 4.83 17.47 -31.17
C LYS A 3 4.03 16.97 -29.97
N LEU A 4 4.65 16.17 -29.10
CA LEU A 4 4.12 15.81 -27.79
C LEU A 4 4.33 17.00 -26.86
N ASN A 5 3.28 17.78 -26.63
CA ASN A 5 3.24 18.80 -25.59
C ASN A 5 2.80 18.10 -24.30
N VAL A 6 3.75 17.71 -23.45
CA VAL A 6 3.49 17.17 -22.11
C VAL A 6 3.31 18.36 -21.17
N SER A 7 2.07 18.80 -20.95
CA SER A 7 1.74 19.64 -19.81
C SER A 7 1.71 18.77 -18.56
N ASN A 8 2.33 19.25 -17.47
CA ASN A 8 2.39 18.58 -16.16
C ASN A 8 1.08 17.89 -15.80
N MET A 9 1.00 16.57 -16.00
CA MET A 9 -0.12 15.77 -15.53
C MET A 9 0.06 15.56 -14.02
N SER A 10 -0.72 16.27 -13.22
CA SER A 10 -0.86 15.99 -11.80
C SER A 10 -1.71 14.73 -11.63
N LEU A 11 -1.10 13.63 -11.16
CA LEU A 11 -1.85 12.44 -10.76
C LEU A 11 -2.39 12.65 -9.34
N GLY A 12 -3.53 13.33 -9.24
CA GLY A 12 -4.29 13.42 -8.00
C GLY A 12 -5.23 12.23 -7.87
N ALA A 13 -5.13 11.48 -6.77
CA ALA A 13 -6.04 10.40 -6.45
C ALA A 13 -6.29 10.37 -4.94
N ASN A 14 -7.53 10.04 -4.57
CA ASN A 14 -7.90 9.73 -3.21
C ASN A 14 -7.96 8.21 -3.07
N TRP A 15 -7.29 7.68 -2.05
CA TRP A 15 -7.23 6.26 -1.76
C TRP A 15 -8.00 5.98 -0.48
N ASP A 16 -8.92 5.02 -0.54
CA ASP A 16 -9.63 4.48 0.62
C ASP A 16 -9.37 2.97 0.62
N MET A 17 -8.61 2.50 1.61
CA MET A 17 -8.20 1.11 1.70
C MET A 17 -8.35 0.57 3.11
N ALA A 18 -8.52 -0.75 3.18
CA ALA A 18 -8.55 -1.47 4.45
C ALA A 18 -7.70 -2.72 4.36
N PHE A 19 -6.97 -3.01 5.43
CA PHE A 19 -6.21 -4.24 5.59
C PHE A 19 -6.25 -4.68 7.05
N THR A 20 -6.10 -5.98 7.29
CA THR A 20 -6.06 -6.56 8.63
C THR A 20 -4.62 -6.91 8.95
N VAL A 21 -4.16 -6.51 10.14
CA VAL A 21 -2.89 -6.99 10.71
C VAL A 21 -3.23 -8.02 11.78
N GLU A 22 -2.59 -9.18 11.71
CA GLU A 22 -2.87 -10.31 12.59
C GLU A 22 -1.60 -10.73 13.33
N ASN A 23 -1.73 -11.01 14.63
CA ASN A 23 -0.71 -11.70 15.41
C ASN A 23 -1.10 -13.18 15.55
N PRO A 24 -0.57 -14.09 14.71
CA PRO A 24 -0.87 -15.51 14.82
C PRO A 24 -0.16 -16.18 16.00
N ASN A 25 0.71 -15.48 16.74
CA ASN A 25 1.52 -16.04 17.81
C ASN A 25 0.65 -16.41 19.03
N MET A 26 1.01 -17.50 19.71
CA MET A 26 0.34 -18.01 20.92
C MET A 26 1.06 -17.64 22.22
N VAL A 27 2.28 -17.12 22.13
CA VAL A 27 3.18 -16.91 23.27
C VAL A 27 3.82 -15.52 23.29
N SER A 28 3.62 -14.70 22.26
CA SER A 28 4.26 -13.38 22.14
C SER A 28 3.26 -12.31 21.73
N TRP A 29 3.29 -11.18 22.41
CA TRP A 29 2.65 -9.94 21.95
C TRP A 29 3.53 -9.27 20.90
N VAL A 30 2.93 -8.43 20.06
CA VAL A 30 3.65 -7.65 19.06
C VAL A 30 3.34 -6.19 19.27
N GLN A 31 4.35 -5.38 19.53
CA GLN A 31 4.26 -3.93 19.46
C GLN A 31 4.69 -3.52 18.05
N PHE A 32 3.80 -2.93 17.26
CA PHE A 32 4.15 -2.30 16.00
C PHE A 32 4.51 -0.83 16.27
N ASP A 33 5.79 -0.49 16.15
CA ASP A 33 6.29 0.87 16.39
C ASP A 33 6.01 1.78 15.21
N ARG A 34 6.04 1.22 14.00
CA ARG A 34 5.80 1.95 12.77
C ARG A 34 5.40 0.99 11.67
N ILE A 35 4.36 1.34 10.92
CA ILE A 35 4.10 0.74 9.61
C ILE A 35 4.15 1.86 8.58
N GLU A 36 4.99 1.70 7.57
CA GLU A 36 5.02 2.54 6.38
C GLU A 36 4.57 1.70 5.19
N GLY A 37 3.71 2.26 4.35
CA GLY A 37 3.25 1.57 3.16
C GLY A 37 3.19 2.48 1.95
N SER A 38 3.18 1.86 0.78
CA SER A 38 3.06 2.54 -0.49
C SER A 38 2.15 1.80 -1.45
N ILE A 39 1.48 2.57 -2.31
CA ILE A 39 0.72 2.06 -3.45
C ILE A 39 1.54 2.42 -4.68
N LEU A 40 1.82 1.45 -5.55
CA LEU A 40 2.70 1.63 -6.70
C LEU A 40 2.01 1.25 -8.00
N TYR A 41 2.40 1.94 -9.07
CA TYR A 41 2.22 1.46 -10.44
C TYR A 41 3.57 1.00 -10.97
N LYS A 42 3.68 -0.29 -11.29
CA LYS A 42 4.98 -0.96 -11.48
C LYS A 42 5.86 -0.73 -10.25
N ASP A 43 6.88 0.13 -10.36
CA ASP A 43 7.82 0.46 -9.28
C ASP A 43 7.79 1.96 -8.95
N ASN A 44 6.81 2.69 -9.48
CA ASN A 44 6.63 4.12 -9.23
C ASN A 44 5.58 4.32 -8.12
N PRO A 45 5.91 4.96 -7.00
CA PRO A 45 4.94 5.18 -5.93
C PRO A 45 3.88 6.20 -6.37
N LEU A 46 2.62 5.86 -6.14
CA LEU A 46 1.44 6.71 -6.33
C LEU A 46 0.98 7.35 -5.03
N ALA A 47 1.14 6.63 -3.93
CA ALA A 47 0.79 7.06 -2.58
C ALA A 47 1.76 6.44 -1.58
N ILE A 48 2.01 7.17 -0.49
CA ILE A 48 2.76 6.70 0.68
C ILE A 48 1.92 7.05 1.89
N TYR A 49 1.89 6.16 2.89
CA TYR A 49 1.17 6.33 4.13
C TYR A 49 1.95 5.74 5.30
N SER A 50 1.60 6.19 6.50
CA SER A 50 2.03 5.58 7.74
C SER A 50 0.82 5.26 8.62
N VAL A 51 0.98 4.26 9.48
CA VAL A 51 0.00 3.90 10.52
C VAL A 51 0.59 4.23 11.87
N GLU A 52 -0.25 4.77 12.76
CA GLU A 52 0.13 5.04 14.15
C GLU A 52 0.53 3.74 14.87
N PRO A 53 1.44 3.82 15.86
CA PRO A 53 1.86 2.65 16.62
C PRO A 53 0.69 1.93 17.32
N PHE A 54 0.79 0.61 17.45
CA PHE A 54 -0.21 -0.19 18.15
C PHE A 54 0.33 -1.54 18.61
N ASP A 55 -0.32 -2.13 19.62
CA ASP A 55 -0.02 -3.49 20.07
C ASP A 55 -1.07 -4.48 19.55
N LEU A 56 -0.64 -5.71 19.31
CA LEU A 56 -1.51 -6.88 19.17
C LEU A 56 -1.17 -7.91 20.25
N GLY A 57 -2.19 -8.28 21.01
CA GLY A 57 -2.19 -9.40 21.94
C GLY A 57 -2.07 -10.75 21.25
N LEU A 58 -2.13 -11.82 22.04
CA LEU A 58 -2.07 -13.20 21.53
C LEU A 58 -3.30 -13.48 20.64
N LYS A 59 -3.08 -14.02 19.44
CA LYS A 59 -4.16 -14.32 18.48
C LYS A 59 -5.06 -13.12 18.13
N GLU A 60 -4.58 -11.91 18.39
CA GLU A 60 -5.33 -10.69 18.12
C GLU A 60 -5.15 -10.25 16.68
N GLN A 61 -6.16 -9.57 16.15
CA GLN A 61 -6.11 -8.93 14.85
C GLN A 61 -6.70 -7.52 14.95
N ARG A 62 -6.24 -6.62 14.08
CA ARG A 62 -6.74 -5.27 13.98
C ARG A 62 -7.01 -4.90 12.52
N LEU A 63 -8.25 -4.49 12.26
CA LEU A 63 -8.63 -3.88 10.98
C LEU A 63 -8.12 -2.43 10.94
N MET A 64 -7.28 -2.13 9.95
CA MET A 64 -6.81 -0.79 9.64
C MET A 64 -7.60 -0.22 8.47
N ARG A 65 -7.99 1.04 8.59
CA ARG A 65 -8.61 1.82 7.52
C ARG A 65 -7.75 3.05 7.26
N VAL A 66 -7.22 3.16 6.04
CA VAL A 66 -6.32 4.24 5.67
C VAL A 66 -6.96 5.04 4.54
N LYS A 67 -7.04 6.35 4.75
CA LYS A 67 -7.53 7.31 3.75
C LYS A 67 -6.41 8.27 3.40
N ILE A 68 -6.05 8.31 2.13
CA ILE A 68 -5.00 9.18 1.61
C ILE A 68 -5.65 10.13 0.61
N SER A 69 -5.66 11.41 0.91
CA SER A 69 -6.13 12.43 -0.02
C SER A 69 -4.94 13.15 -0.62
N ARG A 70 -4.64 12.92 -1.90
CA ARG A 70 -3.64 13.69 -2.65
C ARG A 70 -4.33 14.61 -3.64
N THR A 71 -4.61 15.83 -3.20
CA THR A 71 -4.93 16.96 -4.09
C THR A 71 -3.62 17.52 -4.64
N GLY A 72 -3.51 17.58 -5.96
CA GLY A 72 -2.27 17.93 -6.64
C GLY A 72 -1.59 19.18 -6.09
N LEU A 73 -0.39 19.00 -5.54
CA LEU A 73 0.74 19.91 -5.70
C LEU A 73 2.05 19.15 -5.44
N GLN A 74 2.68 18.76 -6.57
CA GLN A 74 4.11 18.83 -6.89
C GLN A 74 5.23 18.26 -6.00
N ASP A 75 4.98 17.71 -4.81
CA ASP A 75 6.09 17.11 -4.05
C ASP A 75 6.29 15.61 -4.33
N GLN A 76 7.21 15.39 -5.29
CA GLN A 76 8.27 14.36 -5.24
C GLN A 76 8.00 12.93 -5.70
N LEU A 77 6.93 12.62 -6.41
CA LEU A 77 6.82 11.32 -7.11
C LEU A 77 6.96 11.51 -8.61
N LYS A 78 8.23 11.47 -9.05
CA LYS A 78 8.61 11.54 -10.47
C LYS A 78 8.36 10.18 -11.12
N MET A 79 7.13 9.93 -11.55
CA MET A 79 6.85 8.82 -12.47
C MET A 79 7.40 9.16 -13.86
N LYS A 80 7.97 8.17 -14.55
CA LYS A 80 8.36 8.33 -15.97
C LYS A 80 7.13 8.68 -16.81
N VAL A 81 7.28 9.61 -17.76
CA VAL A 81 6.19 10.02 -18.67
C VAL A 81 5.58 8.81 -19.39
N SER A 82 6.42 7.86 -19.83
CA SER A 82 5.96 6.63 -20.49
C SER A 82 5.08 5.75 -19.59
N ASP A 83 5.42 5.62 -18.30
CA ASP A 83 4.62 4.83 -17.36
C ASP A 83 3.29 5.52 -17.06
N LEU A 84 3.29 6.85 -17.01
CA LEU A 84 2.10 7.66 -16.81
C LEU A 84 1.13 7.56 -18.00
N GLU A 85 1.64 7.65 -19.22
CA GLU A 85 0.86 7.46 -20.45
C GLU A 85 0.28 6.04 -20.52
N GLU A 86 1.06 5.03 -20.16
CA GLU A 86 0.61 3.63 -20.13
C GLU A 86 -0.48 3.40 -19.09
N MET A 87 -0.29 3.89 -17.87
CA MET A 87 -1.30 3.79 -16.80
C MET A 87 -2.60 4.48 -17.20
N ASN A 88 -2.52 5.64 -17.87
CA ASN A 88 -3.70 6.31 -18.41
C ASN A 88 -4.43 5.47 -19.46
N ARG A 89 -3.71 4.84 -20.39
CA ARG A 89 -4.31 3.93 -21.38
C ARG A 89 -4.99 2.75 -20.71
N GLN A 90 -4.32 2.10 -19.75
CA GLN A 90 -4.90 0.99 -18.97
C GLN A 90 -6.17 1.42 -18.21
N ARG A 91 -6.17 2.63 -17.66
CA ARG A 91 -7.35 3.22 -17.02
C ARG A 91 -8.49 3.45 -18.01
N GLU A 92 -8.21 3.91 -19.23
CA GLU A 92 -9.19 4.05 -20.31
C GLU A 92 -9.71 2.69 -20.79
N ASP A 93 -8.85 1.66 -20.83
CA ASP A 93 -9.18 0.26 -21.10
C ASP A 93 -9.96 -0.41 -19.95
N GLY A 94 -10.05 0.27 -18.81
CA GLY A 94 -10.93 -0.07 -17.69
C GLY A 94 -10.28 -0.86 -16.55
N VAL A 95 -9.00 -1.24 -16.62
CA VAL A 95 -8.32 -1.96 -15.54
C VAL A 95 -6.86 -1.52 -15.42
N VAL A 96 -6.44 -1.15 -14.21
CA VAL A 96 -5.04 -0.87 -13.87
C VAL A 96 -4.57 -1.87 -12.82
N SER A 97 -3.40 -2.47 -13.03
CA SER A 97 -2.74 -3.31 -12.01
C SER A 97 -1.81 -2.46 -11.16
N LEU A 98 -2.07 -2.45 -9.85
CA LEU A 98 -1.24 -1.77 -8.85
C LEU A 98 -0.52 -2.78 -7.97
N LYS A 99 0.45 -2.29 -7.20
CA LYS A 99 1.07 -3.03 -6.10
C LYS A 99 0.86 -2.28 -4.80
N MET A 100 0.82 -2.99 -3.68
CA MET A 100 0.97 -2.42 -2.36
C MET A 100 2.16 -3.06 -1.66
N GLU A 101 3.02 -2.23 -1.09
CA GLU A 101 4.17 -2.66 -0.31
C GLU A 101 4.09 -2.03 1.08
N MET A 102 4.41 -2.80 2.11
CA MET A 102 4.40 -2.34 3.49
C MET A 102 5.64 -2.83 4.23
N PHE A 103 6.22 -1.95 5.04
CA PHE A 103 7.32 -2.23 5.95
C PHE A 103 6.81 -1.94 7.37
N ALA A 104 6.97 -2.92 8.25
CA ALA A 104 6.57 -2.81 9.65
C ALA A 104 7.78 -3.04 10.55
N TRP A 105 8.07 -2.08 11.41
CA TRP A 105 9.03 -2.21 12.50
C TRP A 105 8.25 -2.57 13.75
N ALA A 106 8.64 -3.67 14.37
CA ALA A 106 7.91 -4.21 15.50
C ALA A 106 8.82 -4.88 16.52
N THR A 107 8.36 -4.95 17.76
CA THR A 107 9.01 -5.68 18.84
C THR A 107 8.10 -6.82 19.30
N TYR A 108 8.58 -8.06 19.19
CA TYR A 108 7.98 -9.20 19.86
C TYR A 108 8.28 -9.15 21.35
N LYS A 109 7.25 -9.20 22.20
CA LYS A 109 7.38 -9.26 23.66
C LYS A 109 7.02 -10.66 24.14
N LYS A 110 8.00 -11.41 24.67
CA LYS A 110 7.86 -12.79 25.15
C LYS A 110 7.73 -12.87 26.68
N GLY A 111 7.22 -11.82 27.32
CA GLY A 111 7.14 -11.70 28.78
C GLY A 111 8.53 -11.76 29.42
N TRP A 112 8.77 -12.73 30.31
CA TRP A 112 10.07 -12.91 31.00
C TRP A 112 11.20 -13.37 30.09
N TRP A 113 10.92 -13.78 28.86
CA TRP A 113 11.91 -14.28 27.90
C TRP A 113 12.55 -13.18 27.05
N GLY A 114 12.24 -11.91 27.36
CA GLY A 114 12.79 -10.73 26.72
C GLY A 114 11.97 -10.24 25.52
N THR A 115 12.62 -9.39 24.74
CA THR A 115 12.08 -8.74 23.55
C THR A 115 12.94 -9.04 22.33
N GLU A 116 12.35 -8.99 21.15
CA GLU A 116 13.03 -9.21 19.88
C GLU A 116 12.50 -8.21 18.84
N ASP A 117 13.38 -7.35 18.35
CA ASP A 117 13.04 -6.36 17.33
C ASP A 117 13.14 -6.99 15.94
N VAL A 118 12.12 -6.73 15.12
CA VAL A 118 11.98 -7.30 13.79
C VAL A 118 11.51 -6.24 12.80
N MET A 119 11.93 -6.42 11.56
CA MET A 119 11.37 -5.73 10.42
C MET A 119 10.58 -6.74 9.60
N MET A 120 9.33 -6.43 9.29
CA MET A 120 8.47 -7.25 8.44
C MET A 120 8.19 -6.52 7.14
N GLU A 121 8.14 -7.27 6.05
CA GLU A 121 7.78 -6.76 4.73
C GLU A 121 6.53 -7.49 4.24
N ALA A 122 5.60 -6.76 3.62
CA ALA A 122 4.44 -7.34 2.98
C ALA A 122 4.29 -6.79 1.56
N HIS A 123 4.10 -7.69 0.59
CA HIS A 123 3.88 -7.35 -0.81
C HIS A 123 2.53 -7.92 -1.27
N CYS A 124 1.64 -7.03 -1.70
CA CYS A 124 0.38 -7.36 -2.34
C CYS A 124 0.51 -7.01 -3.83
N LEU A 125 0.75 -8.03 -4.65
CA LEU A 125 0.98 -7.89 -6.09
C LEU A 125 -0.33 -8.00 -6.87
N ASP A 126 -0.38 -7.40 -8.06
CA ASP A 126 -1.53 -7.46 -8.97
C ASP A 126 -2.87 -7.03 -8.34
N LEU A 127 -2.85 -5.90 -7.65
CA LEU A 127 -4.05 -5.16 -7.25
C LEU A 127 -4.71 -4.52 -8.48
N ARG A 128 -5.42 -5.34 -9.26
CA ARG A 128 -6.34 -4.98 -10.34
C ARG A 128 -7.50 -4.09 -9.88
N VAL A 129 -7.38 -2.80 -10.15
CA VAL A 129 -8.43 -1.79 -9.93
C VAL A 129 -9.19 -1.57 -11.24
N GLY A 130 -10.49 -1.81 -11.20
CA GLY A 130 -11.41 -1.61 -12.31
C GLY A 130 -11.95 -0.19 -12.31
N PHE A 131 -11.87 0.48 -13.45
CA PHE A 131 -12.34 1.84 -13.67
C PHE A 131 -13.55 1.85 -14.60
N LEU A 132 -14.57 2.62 -14.22
CA LEU A 132 -15.64 2.95 -15.15
C LEU A 132 -15.16 4.03 -16.12
N PRO A 133 -15.31 3.83 -17.45
CA PRO A 133 -14.92 4.84 -18.43
C PRO A 133 -15.52 6.20 -18.09
N LYS A 134 -14.70 7.25 -18.15
CA LYS A 134 -15.08 8.67 -17.96
C LYS A 134 -15.55 9.08 -16.55
N VAL A 135 -15.80 8.15 -15.63
CA VAL A 135 -16.23 8.46 -14.24
C VAL A 135 -15.03 8.63 -13.30
N GLY A 136 -13.87 8.05 -13.65
CA GLY A 136 -12.61 8.22 -12.93
C GLY A 136 -12.55 7.57 -11.53
N PHE A 137 -13.64 6.95 -11.10
CA PHE A 137 -13.70 6.13 -9.91
C PHE A 137 -13.20 4.72 -10.22
N GLY A 138 -12.30 4.21 -9.38
CA GLY A 138 -11.73 2.87 -9.46
C GLY A 138 -12.11 2.03 -8.24
N SER A 139 -12.33 0.73 -8.43
CA SER A 139 -12.60 -0.20 -7.32
C SER A 139 -11.88 -1.53 -7.52
N TRP A 140 -11.53 -2.18 -6.42
CA TRP A 140 -10.90 -3.50 -6.43
C TRP A 140 -11.83 -4.56 -7.04
N ILE A 141 -11.36 -5.27 -8.08
CA ILE A 141 -12.22 -6.13 -8.91
C ILE A 141 -12.54 -7.49 -8.25
N SER A 142 -11.67 -8.04 -7.40
CA SER A 142 -11.87 -9.43 -6.95
C SER A 142 -13.05 -9.61 -5.98
N GLY A 143 -13.58 -8.53 -5.40
CA GLY A 143 -14.72 -8.57 -4.48
C GLY A 143 -14.44 -9.20 -3.11
N GLY A 144 -13.19 -9.60 -2.82
CA GLY A 144 -12.77 -10.21 -1.56
C GLY A 144 -11.37 -9.79 -1.12
N PRO A 145 -10.94 -10.15 0.10
CA PRO A 145 -9.61 -9.82 0.61
C PRO A 145 -8.52 -10.52 -0.22
N MET A 146 -7.42 -9.81 -0.46
CA MET A 146 -6.20 -10.37 -1.03
C MET A 146 -5.28 -10.83 0.11
N THR A 147 -4.67 -12.01 -0.04
CA THR A 147 -3.55 -12.44 0.81
C THR A 147 -2.26 -11.88 0.24
N CYS A 148 -1.48 -11.17 1.06
CA CYS A 148 -0.19 -10.61 0.67
C CYS A 148 0.94 -11.55 1.09
N SER A 149 2.03 -11.59 0.32
CA SER A 149 3.23 -12.33 0.73
C SER A 149 3.96 -11.55 1.82
N THR A 150 4.36 -12.21 2.89
CA THR A 150 5.05 -11.58 4.02
C THR A 150 6.41 -12.24 4.30
N SER A 151 7.40 -11.43 4.65
CA SER A 151 8.71 -11.87 5.16
C SER A 151 9.04 -11.10 6.46
N SER A 152 9.89 -11.67 7.29
CA SER A 152 10.35 -11.05 8.55
C SER A 152 11.82 -11.28 8.77
N TYR A 153 12.52 -10.26 9.23
CA TYR A 153 13.96 -10.26 9.47
C TYR A 153 14.23 -9.75 10.89
N ALA A 154 15.15 -10.40 11.60
CA ALA A 154 15.67 -9.84 12.84
C ALA A 154 16.41 -8.54 12.53
N SER A 155 16.15 -7.49 13.30
CA SER A 155 16.81 -6.18 13.15
C SER A 155 18.14 -6.11 13.90
#